data_AF-A0A2E5KMZ5-F1
#
_entry.id   AF-A0A2E5KMZ5-F1
#
_cell.length_a   1.000
_cell.length_b   1.000
_cell.length_c   1.000
_cell.angle_alpha   90.00
_cell.angle_beta   90.00
_cell.angle_gamma   90.00
#
_symmetry.space_group_name_H-M   'P 1'
#
loop_
_entity.id
_entity.type
_entity.pdbx_description
1 polymer ?
#
loop_
_entity_poly.entity_id
_entity_poly.type
_entity_poly.pdbx_seq_one_letter_code
_entity_poly.pdbx_strand_id
1 'polypeptide(L)'
;MAAKADVVVENVAPGTAARLGVGWDDLHPLNPRLMYCAISGFGQTGPYSSRPALDILVQAMSALMSVGGDPEGPPMKAGAPLGDVISGMMASYAILGALYAVQRNGEGRYIDVSMQASLLAALGPRMSQALHDGVAARRLGNENPMRVPSPSDLRLRH
;
A
#
# COMPACT_ATOMS: atom_id res chain seq x y z
N MET A 1 21.34 9.33 -15.83
CA MET A 1 19.94 9.00 -16.21
C MET A 1 18.95 9.89 -15.46
N ALA A 2 18.99 9.96 -14.12
CA ALA A 2 18.06 10.76 -13.29
C ALA A 2 17.93 12.26 -13.66
N ALA A 3 19.03 12.92 -14.07
CA ALA A 3 19.00 14.33 -14.50
C ALA A 3 18.10 14.61 -15.73
N LYS A 4 17.68 13.56 -16.45
CA LYS A 4 16.78 13.65 -17.62
C LYS A 4 15.50 12.84 -17.45
N ALA A 5 15.31 12.21 -16.29
CA ALA A 5 14.13 11.39 -16.02
C ALA A 5 13.00 12.26 -15.45
N ASP A 6 11.76 12.00 -15.87
CA ASP A 6 10.59 12.61 -15.24
C ASP A 6 10.28 11.97 -13.88
N VAL A 7 10.51 10.66 -13.78
CA VAL A 7 10.18 9.85 -12.60
C VAL A 7 11.31 8.88 -12.29
N VAL A 8 11.67 8.79 -11.01
CA VAL A 8 12.46 7.70 -10.42
C VAL A 8 11.55 6.95 -9.45
N VAL A 9 11.56 5.61 -9.56
CA VAL A 9 10.84 4.73 -8.63
C VAL A 9 11.85 3.77 -8.03
N GLU A 10 11.81 3.61 -6.72
CA GLU A 10 12.64 2.65 -5.98
C GLU A 10 11.83 1.94 -4.91
N ASN A 11 12.26 0.72 -4.58
CA ASN A 11 11.65 -0.11 -3.55
C ASN A 11 12.69 -0.78 -2.65
N VAL A 12 13.82 -0.12 -2.42
CA VAL A 12 14.86 -0.63 -1.52
C VAL A 12 14.50 -0.33 -0.06
N ALA A 13 15.12 -1.04 0.88
CA ALA A 13 14.88 -0.78 2.30
C ALA A 13 15.21 0.69 2.66
N PRO A 14 14.42 1.35 3.53
CA PRO A 14 14.61 2.75 3.87
C PRO A 14 16.06 3.09 4.25
N GLY A 15 16.55 4.21 3.73
CA GLY A 15 17.96 4.66 3.88
C GLY A 15 18.95 4.02 2.89
N THR A 16 18.57 2.94 2.19
CA THR A 16 19.48 2.29 1.22
C THR A 16 19.76 3.19 0.02
N ALA A 17 18.74 3.83 -0.56
CA ALA A 17 18.92 4.72 -1.71
C ALA A 17 19.84 5.91 -1.41
N ALA A 18 19.70 6.51 -0.22
CA ALA A 18 20.59 7.59 0.25
C ALA A 18 22.04 7.10 0.41
N ARG A 19 22.26 5.90 0.98
CA ARG A 19 23.61 5.31 1.10
C ARG A 19 24.25 5.03 -0.27
N LEU A 20 23.44 4.80 -1.29
CA LEU A 20 23.88 4.59 -2.66
C LEU A 20 24.03 5.89 -3.47
N GLY A 21 23.76 7.06 -2.88
CA GLY A 21 23.83 8.36 -3.56
C GLY A 21 22.75 8.56 -4.62
N VAL A 22 21.63 7.85 -4.49
CA VAL A 22 20.48 7.91 -5.40
C VAL A 22 19.19 8.21 -4.62
N GLY A 23 19.32 8.84 -3.45
CA GLY A 23 18.20 9.30 -2.64
C GLY A 23 17.56 10.57 -3.22
N TRP A 24 16.43 10.96 -2.65
CA TRP A 24 15.76 12.22 -3.02
C TRP A 24 16.69 13.43 -2.91
N ASP A 25 17.38 13.57 -1.78
CA ASP A 25 18.26 14.71 -1.52
C ASP A 25 19.48 14.74 -2.45
N ASP A 26 19.89 13.60 -3.00
CA ASP A 26 20.96 13.50 -3.99
C ASP A 26 20.48 13.87 -5.39
N LEU A 27 19.28 13.44 -5.77
CA LEU A 27 18.78 13.54 -7.15
C LEU A 27 17.99 14.84 -7.41
N HIS A 28 17.23 15.33 -6.44
CA HIS A 28 16.38 16.52 -6.62
C HIS A 28 17.16 17.79 -6.98
N PRO A 29 18.33 18.10 -6.38
CA PRO A 29 19.14 19.25 -6.79
C PRO A 29 19.60 19.19 -8.25
N LEU A 30 19.75 17.98 -8.81
CA LEU A 30 20.17 17.77 -10.20
C LEU A 30 19.01 17.91 -11.19
N ASN A 31 17.77 17.73 -10.71
CA ASN A 31 16.56 17.83 -11.51
C ASN A 31 15.40 18.32 -10.61
N PRO A 32 15.20 19.65 -10.51
CA PRO A 32 14.15 20.23 -9.68
C PRO A 32 12.73 19.83 -10.07
N ARG A 33 12.53 19.24 -11.26
CA ARG A 33 11.24 18.74 -11.76
C ARG A 33 11.00 17.25 -11.45
N LEU A 34 11.99 16.55 -10.90
CA LEU A 34 11.96 15.10 -10.70
C LEU A 34 10.82 14.67 -9.76
N MET A 35 10.05 13.67 -10.18
CA MET A 35 9.23 12.85 -9.29
C MET A 35 10.08 11.71 -8.73
N TYR A 36 10.09 11.56 -7.42
CA TYR A 36 10.76 10.45 -6.76
C TYR A 36 9.76 9.68 -5.93
N CYS A 37 9.57 8.40 -6.25
CA CYS A 37 8.64 7.53 -5.55
C CYS A 37 9.39 6.41 -4.85
N ALA A 38 9.32 6.40 -3.53
CA ALA A 38 9.82 5.34 -2.68
C ALA A 38 8.67 4.41 -2.28
N ILE A 39 8.81 3.11 -2.50
CA ILE A 39 7.83 2.10 -2.08
C ILE A 39 8.46 1.20 -1.03
N SER A 40 7.89 1.16 0.17
CA SER A 40 8.39 0.32 1.26
C SER A 40 7.25 -0.33 2.05
N GLY A 41 7.56 -1.36 2.85
CA GLY A 41 6.53 -2.07 3.63
C GLY A 41 5.72 -1.16 4.54
N PHE A 42 6.43 -0.38 5.34
CA PHE A 42 5.85 0.40 6.44
C PHE A 42 6.04 1.92 6.27
N GLY A 43 6.50 2.35 5.09
CA GLY A 43 6.83 3.74 4.82
C GLY A 43 8.27 4.08 5.22
N GLN A 44 8.71 5.27 4.82
CA GLN A 44 10.07 5.76 5.07
C GLN A 44 10.23 6.33 6.49
N THR A 45 9.12 6.51 7.21
CA THR A 45 9.06 7.11 8.54
C THR A 45 8.30 6.22 9.55
N GLY A 46 8.33 6.60 10.83
CA GLY A 46 7.64 5.88 11.89
C GLY A 46 8.41 4.68 12.47
N PRO A 47 7.86 4.02 13.51
CA PRO A 47 8.58 3.03 14.31
C PRO A 47 8.85 1.71 13.57
N TYR A 48 8.19 1.49 12.43
CA TYR A 48 8.28 0.26 11.65
C TYR A 48 9.05 0.41 10.34
N SER A 49 9.56 1.60 10.01
CA SER A 49 10.25 1.86 8.73
C SER A 49 11.44 0.92 8.50
N SER A 50 12.19 0.57 9.56
CA SER A 50 13.34 -0.32 9.47
C SER A 50 12.99 -1.82 9.59
N ARG A 51 11.71 -2.19 9.66
CA ARG A 51 11.31 -3.61 9.79
C ARG A 51 11.39 -4.33 8.45
N PRO A 52 11.76 -5.63 8.43
CA PRO A 52 11.63 -6.47 7.25
C PRO A 52 10.19 -6.46 6.71
N ALA A 53 10.06 -6.27 5.40
CA ALA A 53 8.79 -6.01 4.74
C ALA A 53 8.49 -7.04 3.64
N LEU A 54 8.45 -8.32 4.00
CA LEU A 54 7.88 -9.34 3.10
C LEU A 54 6.37 -9.13 3.02
N ASP A 55 5.77 -9.34 1.84
CA ASP A 55 4.34 -9.15 1.62
C ASP A 55 3.47 -9.81 2.70
N ILE A 56 3.77 -11.06 3.08
CA ILE A 56 3.05 -11.77 4.15
C ILE A 56 3.09 -11.04 5.50
N LEU A 57 4.21 -10.41 5.87
CA LEU A 57 4.34 -9.64 7.11
C LEU A 57 3.49 -8.38 7.04
N VAL A 58 3.47 -7.72 5.88
CA VAL A 58 2.63 -6.54 5.67
C VAL A 58 1.15 -6.91 5.67
N GLN A 59 0.74 -8.02 5.06
CA GLN A 59 -0.64 -8.52 5.12
C GLN A 59 -1.08 -8.81 6.56
N ALA A 60 -0.20 -9.39 7.38
CA ALA A 60 -0.46 -9.63 8.79
C ALA A 60 -0.62 -8.32 9.58
N MET A 61 0.22 -7.33 9.30
CA MET A 61 0.24 -6.05 10.02
C MET A 61 -0.74 -4.98 9.50
N SER A 62 -1.43 -5.22 8.38
CA SER A 62 -2.36 -4.26 7.75
C SER A 62 -3.83 -4.54 8.05
N ALA A 63 -4.12 -5.42 9.00
CA ALA A 63 -5.46 -5.95 9.30
C ALA A 63 -6.13 -6.75 8.17
N LEU A 64 -5.49 -6.87 7.00
CA LEU A 64 -6.00 -7.68 5.89
C LEU A 64 -6.27 -9.14 6.30
N MET A 65 -5.31 -9.76 6.98
CA MET A 65 -5.48 -11.14 7.46
C MET A 65 -6.57 -11.25 8.54
N SER A 66 -6.81 -10.20 9.32
CA SER A 66 -7.81 -10.23 10.39
C SER A 66 -9.23 -10.44 9.87
N VAL A 67 -9.50 -10.00 8.64
CA VAL A 67 -10.79 -10.13 7.95
C VAL A 67 -10.83 -11.25 6.91
N GLY A 68 -9.69 -11.90 6.63
CA GLY A 68 -9.55 -12.98 5.66
C GLY A 68 -9.64 -14.37 6.30
N GLY A 69 -10.42 -15.26 5.68
CA GLY A 69 -10.61 -16.64 6.11
C GLY A 69 -12.04 -16.93 6.62
N ASP A 70 -12.25 -18.17 7.08
CA ASP A 70 -13.52 -18.60 7.64
C ASP A 70 -13.82 -17.90 8.98
N PRO A 71 -15.10 -17.68 9.33
CA PRO A 71 -15.49 -16.97 10.57
C PRO A 71 -14.82 -17.54 11.83
N GLU A 72 -14.86 -18.86 11.99
CA GLU A 72 -14.26 -19.59 13.13
C GLU A 72 -12.84 -20.11 12.83
N GLY A 73 -12.32 -19.84 11.63
CA GLY A 73 -10.98 -20.25 11.21
C GLY A 73 -9.89 -19.27 11.67
N PRO A 74 -8.61 -19.65 11.53
CA PRO A 74 -7.50 -18.73 11.77
C PRO A 74 -7.46 -17.60 10.72
N PRO A 75 -6.85 -16.43 11.02
CA PRO A 75 -6.55 -15.39 10.03
C PRO A 75 -5.79 -15.95 8.83
N MET A 76 -6.25 -15.65 7.62
CA MET A 76 -5.64 -16.13 6.38
C MET A 76 -5.10 -14.98 5.54
N LYS A 77 -3.92 -15.20 4.96
CA LYS A 77 -3.36 -14.30 3.93
C LYS A 77 -4.15 -14.44 2.63
N ALA A 78 -4.11 -13.40 1.80
CA ALA A 78 -4.53 -13.52 0.42
C ALA A 78 -3.63 -14.50 -0.34
N GLY A 79 -4.20 -15.17 -1.34
CA GLY A 79 -3.45 -16.03 -2.25
C GLY A 79 -2.41 -15.25 -3.07
N ALA A 80 -2.77 -14.02 -3.47
CA ALA A 80 -1.93 -13.09 -4.20
C ALA A 80 -1.11 -12.18 -3.26
N PRO A 81 0.01 -11.60 -3.73
CA PRO A 81 0.81 -10.63 -2.99
C PRO A 81 0.15 -9.25 -3.03
N LEU A 82 -0.95 -9.10 -2.29
CA LEU A 82 -1.76 -7.89 -2.38
C LEU A 82 -1.02 -6.63 -1.91
N GLY A 83 -0.07 -6.76 -0.99
CA GLY A 83 0.75 -5.64 -0.55
C GLY A 83 1.52 -5.05 -1.72
N ASP A 84 2.25 -5.90 -2.46
CA ASP A 84 3.04 -5.50 -3.62
C ASP A 84 2.18 -4.89 -4.74
N VAL A 85 1.06 -5.58 -5.07
CA VAL A 85 0.18 -5.17 -6.17
C VAL A 85 -0.49 -3.83 -5.86
N ILE A 86 -1.10 -3.71 -4.68
CA ILE A 86 -1.88 -2.53 -4.32
C ILE A 86 -0.95 -1.34 -4.09
N SER A 87 0.23 -1.51 -3.48
CA SER A 87 1.19 -0.40 -3.35
C SER A 87 1.70 0.07 -4.71
N GLY A 88 1.96 -0.82 -5.66
CA GLY A 88 2.34 -0.45 -7.02
C GLY A 88 1.25 0.35 -7.74
N MET A 89 -0.02 -0.02 -7.56
CA MET A 89 -1.15 0.75 -8.08
C MET A 89 -1.26 2.13 -7.42
N MET A 90 -1.17 2.20 -6.10
CA MET A 90 -1.20 3.47 -5.36
C MET A 90 -0.05 4.40 -5.75
N ALA A 91 1.16 3.85 -5.89
CA ALA A 91 2.32 4.58 -6.40
C ALA A 91 2.05 5.14 -7.80
N SER A 92 1.46 4.35 -8.69
CA SER A 92 1.12 4.79 -10.05
C SER A 92 0.11 5.94 -10.03
N TYR A 93 -0.93 5.86 -9.19
CA TYR A 93 -1.90 6.95 -9.02
C TYR A 93 -1.27 8.21 -8.44
N ALA A 94 -0.41 8.07 -7.43
CA ALA A 94 0.29 9.19 -6.81
C ALA A 94 1.22 9.89 -7.81
N ILE A 95 1.98 9.11 -8.61
CA ILE A 95 2.87 9.63 -9.65
C ILE A 95 2.06 10.37 -10.72
N LEU A 96 0.97 9.80 -11.23
CA LEU A 96 0.13 10.45 -12.23
C LEU A 96 -0.49 11.76 -11.71
N GLY A 97 -0.97 11.77 -10.46
CA GLY A 97 -1.47 12.98 -9.82
C GLY A 97 -0.39 14.04 -9.62
N ALA A 98 0.82 13.63 -9.22
CA ALA A 98 1.94 14.54 -9.02
C ALA A 98 2.48 15.12 -10.33
N LEU A 99 2.56 14.31 -11.40
CA LEU A 99 2.94 14.79 -12.75
C LEU A 99 2.01 15.89 -13.25
N TYR A 100 0.70 15.80 -12.96
CA TYR A 100 -0.24 16.86 -13.27
C TYR A 100 0.08 18.17 -12.53
N ALA A 101 0.48 18.09 -11.27
CA ALA A 101 0.89 19.26 -10.49
C ALA A 101 2.19 19.89 -11.03
N VAL A 102 3.18 19.05 -11.37
CA VAL A 102 4.48 19.47 -11.94
C VAL A 102 4.33 20.21 -13.26
N GLN A 103 3.35 19.82 -14.08
CA GLN A 103 3.07 20.54 -15.32
C GLN A 103 2.68 22.00 -15.07
N ARG A 104 2.09 22.31 -13.91
CA ARG A 104 1.63 23.66 -13.57
C ARG A 104 2.67 24.50 -12.84
N ASN A 105 3.36 23.92 -11.87
CA ASN A 105 4.30 24.67 -11.00
C ASN A 105 5.77 24.42 -11.33
N GLY A 106 6.08 23.40 -12.13
CA GLY A 106 7.43 23.02 -12.49
C GLY A 106 8.28 22.45 -11.35
N GLU A 107 7.68 22.02 -10.25
CA GLU A 107 8.41 21.52 -9.09
C GLU A 107 8.18 20.04 -8.84
N GLY A 108 9.30 19.35 -8.64
CA GLY A 108 9.44 17.97 -8.24
C GLY A 108 8.79 17.67 -6.88
N ARG A 109 8.56 16.39 -6.59
CA ARG A 109 7.93 15.91 -5.37
C ARG A 109 8.51 14.55 -4.98
N TYR A 110 8.70 14.39 -3.68
CA TYR A 110 8.96 13.11 -3.05
C TYR A 110 7.62 12.44 -2.67
N ILE A 111 7.47 11.18 -3.04
CA ILE A 111 6.30 10.36 -2.79
C ILE A 111 6.76 9.15 -1.96
N ASP A 112 6.22 9.01 -0.76
CA ASP A 112 6.42 7.84 0.10
C ASP A 112 5.16 6.97 0.08
N VAL A 113 5.29 5.75 -0.43
CA VAL A 113 4.20 4.77 -0.51
C VAL A 113 4.49 3.61 0.43
N SER A 114 3.63 3.46 1.44
CA SER A 114 3.64 2.30 2.34
C SER A 114 2.71 1.19 1.80
N MET A 115 3.22 -0.05 1.74
CA MET A 115 2.39 -1.23 1.48
C MET A 115 1.33 -1.41 2.57
N GLN A 116 1.66 -1.19 3.84
CA GLN A 116 0.73 -1.27 4.96
C GLN A 116 -0.41 -0.25 4.82
N ALA A 117 -0.09 1.01 4.55
CA ALA A 117 -1.10 2.05 4.35
C ALA A 117 -1.99 1.75 3.12
N SER A 118 -1.38 1.23 2.05
CA SER A 118 -2.09 0.84 0.83
C SER A 118 -3.09 -0.29 1.08
N LEU A 119 -2.72 -1.31 1.86
CA LEU A 119 -3.62 -2.39 2.26
C LEU A 119 -4.72 -1.92 3.22
N LEU A 120 -4.39 -1.06 4.19
CA LEU A 120 -5.38 -0.47 5.08
C LEU A 120 -6.42 0.34 4.31
N ALA A 121 -6.00 1.12 3.32
CA ALA A 121 -6.91 1.86 2.45
C ALA A 121 -7.82 0.91 1.64
N ALA A 122 -7.27 -0.20 1.14
CA ALA A 122 -8.00 -1.19 0.37
C ALA A 122 -9.07 -1.96 1.17
N LEU A 123 -8.99 -2.00 2.51
CA LEU A 123 -10.03 -2.59 3.35
C LEU A 123 -11.38 -1.85 3.28
N GLY A 124 -11.35 -0.57 2.90
CA GLY A 124 -12.54 0.25 2.67
C GLY A 124 -13.57 0.14 3.79
N PRO A 125 -14.78 -0.39 3.53
CA PRO A 125 -15.84 -0.50 4.55
C PRO A 125 -15.44 -1.26 5.81
N ARG A 126 -14.54 -2.24 5.72
CA ARG A 126 -14.09 -3.02 6.89
C ARG A 126 -13.26 -2.17 7.86
N MET A 127 -12.43 -1.27 7.33
CA MET A 127 -11.71 -0.31 8.15
C MET A 127 -12.68 0.68 8.80
N SER A 128 -13.67 1.16 8.04
CA SER A 128 -14.72 2.05 8.57
C SER A 128 -15.49 1.41 9.72
N GLN A 129 -15.87 0.14 9.59
CA GLN A 129 -16.52 -0.61 10.66
C GLN A 129 -15.69 -0.64 11.94
N ALA A 130 -14.39 -0.94 11.83
CA ALA A 130 -13.52 -0.99 12.99
C ALA A 130 -13.35 0.38 13.67
N LEU A 131 -13.27 1.45 12.89
CA LEU A 131 -13.21 2.82 13.41
C LEU A 131 -14.51 3.27 14.06
N HIS A 132 -15.67 2.83 13.54
CA HIS A 132 -16.98 3.19 14.06
C HIS A 132 -17.32 2.42 15.35
N ASP A 133 -17.15 1.10 15.32
CA ASP A 133 -17.57 0.21 16.41
C ASP A 133 -16.51 0.10 17.52
N GLY A 134 -15.27 0.55 17.27
CA GLY A 134 -14.15 0.41 18.19
C GLY A 134 -13.65 -1.03 18.37
N VAL A 135 -14.14 -1.96 17.55
CA VAL A 135 -13.77 -3.38 17.58
C VAL A 135 -13.30 -3.85 16.21
N ALA A 136 -12.34 -4.78 16.17
CA ALA A 136 -11.81 -5.31 14.91
C ALA A 136 -12.92 -6.00 14.09
N ALA A 137 -12.93 -5.74 12.78
CA ALA A 137 -13.90 -6.38 11.88
C ALA A 137 -13.72 -7.91 11.86
N ARG A 138 -14.82 -8.64 11.99
CA ARG A 138 -14.80 -10.12 12.01
C ARG A 138 -14.60 -10.73 10.63
N ARG A 139 -14.07 -11.95 10.57
CA ARG A 139 -14.07 -12.78 9.36
C ARG A 139 -15.50 -13.20 9.03
N LEU A 140 -15.83 -13.20 7.74
CA LEU A 140 -17.18 -13.52 7.24
C LEU A 140 -17.16 -14.64 6.19
N GLY A 141 -16.01 -15.27 5.93
CA GLY A 141 -15.86 -16.18 4.81
C GLY A 141 -16.24 -15.50 3.48
N ASN A 142 -17.15 -16.11 2.74
CA ASN A 142 -17.62 -15.62 1.43
C ASN A 142 -18.89 -14.75 1.50
N GLU A 143 -19.33 -14.36 2.69
CA GLU A 143 -20.47 -13.46 2.85
C GLU A 143 -20.09 -12.00 2.58
N ASN A 144 -20.98 -11.28 1.89
CA ASN A 144 -20.88 -9.84 1.75
C ASN A 144 -21.83 -9.15 2.76
N PRO A 145 -21.31 -8.47 3.80
CA PRO A 145 -22.16 -7.84 4.83
C PRO A 145 -22.98 -6.66 4.28
N MET A 146 -22.63 -6.14 3.10
CA MET A 146 -23.29 -4.99 2.47
C MET A 146 -24.28 -5.38 1.36
N ARG A 147 -24.45 -6.68 1.07
CA ARG A 147 -25.34 -7.15 0.01
C ARG A 147 -25.99 -8.49 0.37
N VAL A 148 -27.32 -8.48 0.49
CA VAL A 148 -28.14 -9.69 0.71
C VAL A 148 -29.10 -9.88 -0.48
N PRO A 149 -29.19 -11.08 -1.08
CA PRO A 149 -28.40 -12.28 -0.79
C PRO A 149 -26.96 -12.18 -1.32
N SER A 150 -26.02 -12.83 -0.62
CA SER A 150 -24.61 -12.93 -1.02
C SER A 150 -24.38 -14.28 -1.70
N PRO A 151 -23.49 -14.41 -2.71
CA PRO A 151 -23.25 -15.66 -3.43
C PRO A 151 -22.87 -16.89 -2.57
N SER A 152 -22.52 -16.70 -1.30
CA SER A 152 -22.35 -17.77 -0.30
C SER A 152 -23.62 -18.62 -0.11
N ASP A 153 -24.80 -18.06 -0.38
CA ASP A 153 -26.10 -18.73 -0.27
C ASP A 153 -26.34 -19.80 -1.37
N LEU A 154 -25.45 -19.89 -2.38
CA LEU A 154 -25.55 -20.85 -3.47
C LEU A 154 -24.82 -22.18 -3.23
N ARG A 155 -24.14 -22.34 -2.08
CA ARG A 155 -23.57 -23.64 -1.70
C ARG A 155 -24.64 -24.51 -1.04
N LEU A 156 -25.59 -25.06 -1.80
CA LEU A 156 -26.42 -26.22 -1.40
C LEU A 156 -27.34 -26.74 -2.53
N ARG A 157 -26.86 -26.84 -3.78
CA ARG A 157 -27.58 -27.58 -4.85
C ARG A 157 -26.62 -28.28 -5.82
N HIS A 158 -25.82 -29.21 -5.32
CA HIS A 158 -25.26 -30.32 -6.11
C HIS A 158 -25.18 -31.56 -5.24
#